data_AF-A0AAV0MQJ0-F1
#
_entry.id   AF-A0AAV0MQJ0-F1
#
_cell.length_a   1.000
_cell.length_b   1.000
_cell.length_c   1.000
_cell.angle_alpha   90.00
_cell.angle_beta   90.00
_cell.angle_gamma   90.00
#
_symmetry.space_group_name_H-M   'P 1'
#
loop_
_entity.id
_entity.type
_entity.pdbx_description
1 polymer ?
#
loop_
_entity_poly.entity_id
_entity_poly.type
_entity_poly.pdbx_seq_one_letter_code
_entity_poly.pdbx_strand_id
1 'polypeptide(L)'
;MHDIEPQGCSICSCPDLNWKKHAVEPITGIEFPIVLDSSSTQEKKSSLAPEILVGTGSRTMKIIKIKSLKVYAFGFYVHPNSLCEKLGWKYASNQVYELDKRHDFYQDLLREDIGMTVRLVINCNGMKINTVRDAFEKSLRARLLKTNPSTDYSCLNAFGSLFTKDIPIPAGTTVDFRRTADGHLITEIEGNHIGAIQSKELCRAFFDMYIGDVPVSEQAKEDIGKNVASIIRKC
;
A
#
# COMPACT_ATOMS: atom_id res chain seq x y z
N MET A 1 24.57 31.28 -30.78
CA MET A 1 23.23 30.75 -30.49
C MET A 1 23.46 29.30 -30.09
N HIS A 2 23.62 29.06 -28.79
CA HIS A 2 23.96 27.74 -28.26
C HIS A 2 22.68 27.13 -27.71
N ASP A 3 22.25 26.03 -28.33
CA ASP A 3 21.21 25.15 -27.82
C ASP A 3 21.76 24.37 -26.62
N ILE A 4 21.07 24.45 -25.49
CA ILE A 4 21.34 23.68 -24.28
C ILE A 4 20.26 22.60 -24.23
N GLU A 5 20.63 21.36 -24.56
CA GLU A 5 19.82 20.18 -24.26
C GLU A 5 19.77 19.97 -22.74
N PRO A 6 18.61 19.61 -22.16
CA PRO A 6 18.51 19.30 -20.75
C PRO A 6 19.09 17.90 -20.49
N GLN A 7 20.13 17.86 -19.65
CA GLN A 7 20.73 16.65 -19.11
C GLN A 7 19.67 15.80 -18.41
N GLY A 8 19.35 14.64 -19.00
CA GLY A 8 18.54 13.61 -18.38
C GLY A 8 19.24 13.07 -17.13
N CYS A 9 18.60 13.24 -15.97
CA CYS A 9 19.07 12.71 -14.69
C CYS A 9 19.01 11.18 -14.72
N SER A 10 20.15 10.54 -15.02
CA SER A 10 20.35 9.10 -14.92
C SER A 10 20.83 8.78 -13.50
N ILE A 11 19.92 8.79 -12.53
CA ILE A 11 20.21 8.33 -11.17
C ILE A 11 19.10 7.37 -10.75
N CYS A 12 19.38 6.07 -10.87
CA CYS A 12 18.98 5.01 -9.95
C CYS A 12 19.54 3.68 -10.47
N SER A 13 20.86 3.56 -10.50
CA SER A 13 21.49 2.23 -10.56
C SER A 13 21.33 1.59 -9.19
N CYS A 14 20.24 0.85 -9.00
CA CYS A 14 20.07 0.00 -7.83
C CYS A 14 21.21 -1.03 -7.83
N PRO A 15 22.03 -1.14 -6.76
CA PRO A 15 23.06 -2.16 -6.69
C PRO A 15 22.40 -3.55 -6.61
N ASP A 16 23.02 -4.56 -7.22
CA ASP A 16 22.60 -5.95 -7.32
C ASP A 16 21.78 -6.47 -6.12
N LEU A 17 20.46 -6.25 -6.15
CA LEU A 17 19.54 -6.93 -5.26
C LEU A 17 19.34 -8.33 -5.84
N ASN A 18 19.83 -9.33 -5.12
CA ASN A 18 19.40 -10.72 -5.34
C ASN A 18 17.85 -10.74 -5.27
N TRP A 19 17.21 -10.82 -6.44
CA TRP A 19 15.76 -10.67 -6.65
C TRP A 19 14.92 -11.73 -5.93
N LYS A 20 15.58 -12.71 -5.29
CA LYS A 20 14.99 -13.79 -4.48
C LYS A 20 14.90 -13.49 -2.99
N LYS A 21 15.27 -12.29 -2.53
CA LYS A 21 15.11 -11.93 -1.11
C LYS A 21 13.64 -11.75 -0.77
N HIS A 22 13.24 -12.32 0.36
CA HIS A 22 11.91 -12.16 0.96
C HIS A 22 12.07 -11.59 2.38
N ALA A 23 11.10 -10.82 2.83
CA ALA A 23 10.92 -10.45 4.23
C ALA A 23 9.84 -11.34 4.85
N VAL A 24 10.03 -11.74 6.11
CA VAL A 24 9.07 -12.58 6.83
C VAL A 24 8.32 -11.72 7.83
N GLU A 25 6.99 -11.74 7.78
CA GLU A 25 6.17 -11.12 8.82
C GLU A 25 6.21 -11.99 10.08
N PRO A 26 6.65 -11.44 11.24
CA PRO A 26 7.08 -12.26 12.38
C PRO A 26 5.95 -12.98 13.11
N ILE A 27 4.71 -12.48 13.04
CA ILE A 27 3.57 -13.06 13.79
C ILE A 27 2.97 -14.25 13.05
N THR A 28 2.90 -14.16 11.72
CA THR A 28 2.26 -15.13 10.84
C THR A 28 3.25 -16.09 10.19
N GLY A 29 4.51 -15.68 10.01
CA GLY A 29 5.52 -16.41 9.25
C GLY A 29 5.36 -16.28 7.74
N ILE A 30 4.47 -15.41 7.26
CA ILE A 30 4.23 -15.21 5.82
C ILE A 30 5.38 -14.41 5.20
N GLU A 31 5.82 -14.84 4.03
CA GLU A 31 6.87 -14.20 3.24
C GLU A 31 6.30 -13.18 2.26
N PHE A 32 7.02 -12.06 2.12
CA PHE A 32 6.75 -11.01 1.15
C PHE A 32 8.00 -10.77 0.31
N PRO A 33 7.90 -10.69 -1.03
CA PRO A 33 9.04 -10.34 -1.87
C PRO A 33 9.53 -8.92 -1.55
N ILE A 34 10.84 -8.66 -1.66
CA ILE A 34 11.37 -7.30 -1.45
C ILE A 34 10.95 -6.34 -2.57
N VAL A 35 10.64 -6.87 -3.75
CA VAL A 35 10.30 -6.12 -4.96
C VAL A 35 9.03 -6.69 -5.57
N LEU A 36 8.09 -5.81 -5.93
CA LEU A 36 6.99 -6.14 -6.84
C LEU A 36 7.31 -5.63 -8.25
N ASP A 37 7.25 -6.54 -9.20
CA ASP A 37 7.30 -6.19 -10.62
C ASP A 37 5.87 -5.90 -11.10
N SER A 38 5.66 -4.79 -11.80
CA SER A 38 4.33 -4.32 -12.22
C SER A 38 3.75 -5.10 -13.42
N SER A 39 4.37 -6.23 -13.78
CA SER A 39 4.18 -6.92 -15.06
C SER A 39 3.02 -7.93 -15.10
N SER A 40 1.83 -7.59 -14.61
CA SER A 40 0.65 -8.48 -14.70
C SER A 40 -0.29 -8.21 -15.88
N THR A 41 0.03 -7.27 -16.79
CA THR A 41 -0.71 -7.13 -18.05
C THR A 41 0.20 -7.27 -19.27
N GLN A 42 -0.20 -8.17 -20.17
CA GLN A 42 0.39 -8.42 -21.47
C GLN A 42 0.13 -7.24 -22.41
N GLU A 43 0.48 -6.01 -22.03
CA GLU A 43 0.46 -4.85 -22.91
C GLU A 43 1.47 -3.81 -22.40
N LYS A 44 2.56 -3.67 -23.15
CA LYS A 44 3.65 -2.68 -22.99
C LYS A 44 4.41 -2.76 -21.67
N LYS A 45 5.59 -3.40 -21.73
CA LYS A 45 6.75 -3.15 -20.85
C LYS A 45 7.19 -1.68 -20.99
N SER A 46 6.38 -0.75 -20.49
CA SER A 46 6.90 0.57 -20.13
C SER A 46 7.66 0.39 -18.84
N SER A 47 8.88 0.91 -18.84
CA SER A 47 9.89 0.93 -17.79
C SER A 47 9.41 1.60 -16.49
N LEU A 48 8.37 1.09 -15.86
CA LEU A 48 7.97 1.51 -14.52
C LEU A 48 8.96 0.88 -13.56
N ALA A 49 9.54 1.72 -12.69
CA ALA A 49 10.48 1.22 -11.68
C ALA A 49 9.76 0.24 -10.75
N PRO A 50 10.46 -0.78 -10.24
CA PRO A 50 9.87 -1.72 -9.30
C PRO A 50 9.32 -1.01 -8.05
N GLU A 51 8.21 -1.51 -7.51
CA GLU A 51 7.78 -1.10 -6.16
C GLU A 51 8.59 -1.88 -5.12
N ILE A 52 9.05 -1.20 -4.08
CA ILE A 52 9.93 -1.76 -3.06
C ILE A 52 9.18 -1.93 -1.75
N LEU A 53 9.36 -3.06 -1.09
CA LEU A 53 8.81 -3.34 0.23
C LEU A 53 9.41 -2.39 1.27
N VAL A 54 8.55 -1.67 2.00
CA VAL A 54 8.94 -0.75 3.07
C VAL A 54 8.44 -1.18 4.45
N GLY A 55 7.60 -2.22 4.54
CA GLY A 55 7.25 -2.80 5.82
C GLY A 55 6.29 -3.97 5.71
N THR A 56 6.26 -4.80 6.76
CA THR A 56 5.34 -5.93 6.89
C THR A 56 4.60 -5.83 8.21
N GLY A 57 3.36 -6.30 8.24
CA GLY A 57 2.60 -6.43 9.48
C GLY A 57 1.47 -7.43 9.33
N SER A 58 0.68 -7.62 10.39
CA SER A 58 -0.45 -8.53 10.35
C SER A 58 -1.66 -7.99 11.10
N ARG A 59 -2.84 -8.45 10.69
CA ARG A 59 -4.09 -8.20 11.38
C ARG A 59 -4.44 -9.43 12.21
N THR A 60 -4.46 -9.29 13.52
CA THR A 60 -4.97 -10.31 14.43
C THR A 60 -6.28 -9.86 15.08
N MET A 61 -7.23 -10.77 15.25
CA MET A 61 -8.48 -10.52 15.98
C MET A 61 -8.55 -11.41 17.22
N LYS A 62 -8.80 -10.81 18.38
CA LYS A 62 -8.99 -11.56 19.62
C LYS A 62 -10.34 -12.27 19.58
N ILE A 63 -10.35 -13.60 19.67
CA ILE A 63 -11.59 -14.40 19.71
C ILE A 63 -12.06 -14.53 21.17
N ILE A 64 -11.14 -14.91 22.06
CA ILE A 64 -11.36 -15.04 23.50
C ILE A 64 -10.11 -14.55 24.25
N LYS A 65 -10.15 -14.47 25.59
CA LYS A 65 -9.05 -13.90 26.41
C LYS A 65 -7.65 -14.46 26.06
N ILE A 66 -7.57 -15.74 25.69
CA ILE A 66 -6.32 -16.48 25.46
C ILE A 66 -6.05 -16.85 23.99
N LYS A 67 -6.99 -16.62 23.07
CA LYS A 67 -6.83 -17.02 21.65
C LYS A 67 -7.09 -15.84 20.72
N SER A 68 -6.17 -15.66 19.79
CA SER A 68 -6.27 -14.68 18.71
C SER A 68 -6.24 -15.40 17.37
N LEU A 69 -7.10 -14.97 16.44
CA LEU A 69 -7.10 -15.37 15.04
C LEU A 69 -6.15 -14.48 14.26
N LYS A 70 -5.26 -15.08 13.47
CA LYS A 70 -4.45 -14.37 12.48
C LYS A 70 -5.30 -14.24 11.22
N VAL A 71 -5.76 -13.03 10.89
CA VAL A 71 -6.69 -12.80 9.78
C VAL A 71 -5.91 -12.76 8.47
N TYR A 72 -4.89 -11.90 8.39
CA TYR A 72 -3.99 -11.78 7.25
C TYR A 72 -2.66 -11.18 7.68
N ALA A 73 -1.63 -11.41 6.89
CA ALA A 73 -0.42 -10.57 6.87
C ALA A 73 -0.48 -9.59 5.71
N PHE A 74 0.30 -8.52 5.79
CA PHE A 74 0.43 -7.56 4.71
C PHE A 74 1.87 -7.11 4.51
N GLY A 75 2.20 -6.82 3.26
CA GLY A 75 3.41 -6.10 2.86
C GLY A 75 3.00 -4.76 2.25
N PHE A 76 3.69 -3.70 2.65
CA PHE A 76 3.48 -2.34 2.16
C PHE A 76 4.63 -1.96 1.22
N TYR A 77 4.29 -1.55 0.01
CA TYR A 77 5.22 -1.24 -1.06
C TYR A 77 5.02 0.18 -1.57
N VAL A 78 6.10 0.77 -2.06
CA VAL A 78 6.11 2.14 -2.60
C VAL A 78 6.91 2.21 -3.88
N HIS A 79 6.52 3.10 -4.77
CA HIS A 79 7.28 3.45 -5.96
C HIS A 79 8.30 4.57 -5.64
N PRO A 80 9.62 4.30 -5.62
CA PRO A 80 10.62 5.27 -5.16
C PRO A 80 10.64 6.57 -5.96
N ASN A 81 10.49 6.49 -7.28
CA ASN A 81 10.53 7.69 -8.13
C ASN A 81 9.33 8.61 -7.85
N SER A 82 8.16 8.04 -7.58
CA SER A 82 6.96 8.83 -7.22
C SER A 82 7.10 9.46 -5.84
N LEU A 83 7.73 8.76 -4.90
CA LEU A 83 8.09 9.34 -3.60
C LEU A 83 9.02 10.55 -3.76
N CYS A 84 10.09 10.40 -4.53
CA CYS A 84 11.05 11.48 -4.77
C CYS A 84 10.41 12.67 -5.46
N GLU A 85 9.63 12.43 -6.51
CA GLU A 85 8.96 13.48 -7.26
C GLU A 85 8.00 14.29 -6.38
N LYS A 86 7.19 13.63 -5.55
CA LYS A 86 6.15 14.31 -4.76
C LYS A 86 6.65 14.88 -3.44
N LEU A 87 7.55 14.18 -2.76
CA LEU A 87 7.92 14.46 -1.37
C LEU A 87 9.41 14.73 -1.16
N GLY A 88 10.27 14.45 -2.15
CA GLY A 88 11.71 14.67 -2.06
C GLY A 88 12.06 16.12 -1.70
N TRP A 89 11.48 17.08 -2.43
CA TRP A 89 11.72 18.52 -2.20
C TRP A 89 11.41 18.99 -0.77
N LYS A 90 10.47 18.32 -0.08
CA LYS A 90 10.03 18.69 1.27
C LYS A 90 10.83 18.00 2.36
N TYR A 91 11.27 16.76 2.13
CA TYR A 91 11.72 15.87 3.18
C TYR A 91 13.12 15.26 2.98
N ALA A 92 13.75 15.39 1.80
CA ALA A 92 15.06 14.77 1.52
C ALA A 92 16.17 15.24 2.47
N SER A 93 16.13 16.51 2.89
CA SER A 93 17.12 17.10 3.79
C SER A 93 16.90 16.78 5.28
N ASN A 94 15.79 16.13 5.64
CA ASN A 94 15.48 15.79 7.03
C ASN A 94 16.19 14.51 7.48
N GLN A 95 16.40 14.38 8.79
CA GLN A 95 16.92 13.11 9.33
C GLN A 95 15.77 12.08 9.45
N VAL A 96 16.08 10.81 9.25
CA VAL A 96 15.07 9.73 9.21
C VAL A 96 14.27 9.66 10.52
N TYR A 97 14.95 9.76 11.68
CA TYR A 97 14.30 9.73 13.00
C TYR A 97 13.42 10.97 13.28
N GLU A 98 13.56 12.03 12.49
CA GLU A 98 12.72 13.22 12.59
C GLU A 98 11.43 13.04 11.81
N LEU A 99 11.41 12.19 10.77
CA LEU A 99 10.28 12.00 9.88
C LEU A 99 9.36 10.84 10.27
N ASP A 100 9.94 9.73 10.73
CA ASP A 100 9.19 8.49 11.02
C ASP A 100 8.11 8.63 12.11
N LYS A 101 8.14 9.70 12.90
CA LYS A 101 7.14 10.02 13.93
C LYS A 101 6.32 11.28 13.63
N ARG A 102 6.59 11.95 12.52
CA ARG A 102 5.93 13.21 12.17
C ARG A 102 4.55 12.98 11.57
N HIS A 103 3.52 13.51 12.20
CA HIS A 103 2.15 13.37 11.71
C HIS A 103 1.96 13.98 10.32
N ASP A 104 2.56 15.13 10.04
CA ASP A 104 2.46 15.78 8.73
C ASP A 104 3.08 14.96 7.60
N PHE A 105 4.17 14.24 7.89
CA PHE A 105 4.80 13.32 6.93
C PHE A 105 3.84 12.22 6.47
N TYR A 106 3.15 11.55 7.40
CA TYR A 106 2.15 10.53 7.04
C TYR A 106 0.92 11.14 6.35
N GLN A 107 0.50 12.34 6.74
CA GLN A 107 -0.61 13.02 6.06
C GLN A 107 -0.27 13.34 4.61
N ASP A 108 0.95 13.76 4.31
CA ASP A 108 1.38 14.04 2.95
C ASP A 108 1.54 12.77 2.11
N LEU A 109 2.09 11.68 2.68
CA LEU A 109 2.10 10.36 2.03
C LEU A 109 0.70 9.89 1.63
N LEU A 110 -0.29 10.17 2.47
CA LEU A 110 -1.69 9.81 2.21
C LEU A 110 -2.36 10.74 1.19
N ARG A 111 -1.96 12.00 1.09
CA ARG A 111 -2.56 13.01 0.20
C ARG A 111 -1.99 12.94 -1.21
N GLU A 112 -0.67 12.91 -1.32
CA GLU A 112 0.03 12.96 -2.60
C GLU A 112 -0.21 11.72 -3.45
N ASP A 113 -0.23 11.89 -4.78
CA ASP A 113 -0.47 10.80 -5.73
C ASP A 113 0.80 9.96 -5.95
N ILE A 114 1.13 9.19 -4.92
CA ILE A 114 2.29 8.31 -4.87
C ILE A 114 1.86 6.88 -5.17
N GLY A 115 2.57 6.22 -6.08
CA GLY A 115 2.40 4.80 -6.37
C GLY A 115 2.69 3.97 -5.11
N MET A 116 1.69 3.26 -4.61
CA MET A 116 1.79 2.43 -3.41
C MET A 116 0.96 1.18 -3.58
N THR A 117 1.44 0.07 -3.01
CA THR A 117 0.71 -1.20 -3.00
C THR A 117 0.67 -1.76 -1.58
N VAL A 118 -0.51 -2.23 -1.16
CA VAL A 118 -0.64 -3.13 -0.03
C VAL A 118 -1.00 -4.50 -0.55
N ARG A 119 -0.09 -5.46 -0.37
CA ARG A 119 -0.33 -6.87 -0.64
C ARG A 119 -0.79 -7.55 0.64
N LEU A 120 -1.98 -8.12 0.62
CA LEU A 120 -2.50 -8.96 1.70
C LEU A 120 -2.26 -10.42 1.37
N VAL A 121 -1.92 -11.22 2.38
CA VAL A 121 -1.92 -12.68 2.31
C VAL A 121 -2.81 -13.22 3.40
N ILE A 122 -3.87 -13.89 2.99
CA ILE A 122 -4.94 -14.35 3.88
C ILE A 122 -4.43 -15.50 4.74
N ASN A 123 -4.69 -15.47 6.05
CA ASN A 123 -4.15 -16.44 7.00
C ASN A 123 -5.23 -17.21 7.79
N CYS A 124 -6.49 -17.02 7.44
CA CYS A 124 -7.59 -17.80 8.01
C CYS A 124 -8.46 -18.41 6.91
N ASN A 125 -8.88 -19.65 7.15
CA ASN A 125 -9.74 -20.39 6.22
C ASN A 125 -11.21 -20.03 6.42
N GLY A 126 -11.99 -20.16 5.35
CA GLY A 126 -13.45 -20.07 5.40
C GLY A 126 -14.02 -18.65 5.43
N MET A 127 -13.22 -17.62 5.13
CA MET A 127 -13.75 -16.29 4.88
C MET A 127 -14.43 -16.24 3.52
N LYS A 128 -15.67 -15.78 3.49
CA LYS A 128 -16.34 -15.39 2.23
C LYS A 128 -15.90 -13.98 1.86
N ILE A 129 -15.76 -13.69 0.56
CA ILE A 129 -15.43 -12.34 0.08
C ILE A 129 -16.41 -11.29 0.60
N ASN A 130 -17.70 -11.64 0.77
CA ASN A 130 -18.70 -10.74 1.35
C ASN A 130 -18.36 -10.31 2.79
N THR A 131 -17.84 -11.21 3.63
CA THR A 131 -17.41 -10.86 5.00
C THR A 131 -16.17 -9.96 4.99
N VAL A 132 -15.26 -10.20 4.04
CA VAL A 132 -14.06 -9.37 3.84
C VAL A 132 -14.48 -7.97 3.35
N ARG A 133 -15.38 -7.91 2.36
CA ARG A 133 -16.00 -6.68 1.86
C ARG A 133 -16.62 -5.89 3.01
N ASP A 134 -17.51 -6.49 3.80
CA ASP A 134 -18.19 -5.78 4.89
C ASP A 134 -17.20 -5.22 5.93
N ALA A 135 -16.13 -5.96 6.24
CA ALA A 135 -15.09 -5.51 7.15
C ALA A 135 -14.28 -4.32 6.59
N PHE A 136 -13.94 -4.36 5.30
CA PHE A 136 -13.31 -3.22 4.61
C PHE A 136 -14.28 -2.04 4.53
N GLU A 137 -15.52 -2.25 4.11
CA GLU A 137 -16.53 -1.19 4.01
C GLU A 137 -16.72 -0.46 5.33
N LYS A 138 -16.88 -1.20 6.44
CA LYS A 138 -16.98 -0.61 7.77
C LYS A 138 -15.73 0.20 8.14
N SER A 139 -14.54 -0.33 7.84
CA SER A 139 -13.26 0.32 8.16
C SER A 139 -13.04 1.59 7.32
N LEU A 140 -13.38 1.55 6.04
CA LEU A 140 -13.27 2.66 5.09
C LEU A 140 -14.30 3.74 5.39
N ARG A 141 -15.55 3.37 5.73
CA ARG A 141 -16.63 4.32 6.05
C ARG A 141 -16.23 5.26 7.17
N ALA A 142 -15.65 4.75 8.25
CA ALA A 142 -15.21 5.55 9.39
C ALA A 142 -14.12 6.58 8.99
N ARG A 143 -13.21 6.19 8.09
CA ARG A 143 -12.10 7.05 7.64
C ARG A 143 -12.55 8.10 6.62
N LEU A 144 -13.46 7.74 5.73
CA LEU A 144 -14.11 8.67 4.81
C LEU A 144 -14.85 9.75 5.58
N LEU A 145 -15.69 9.37 6.56
CA LEU A 145 -16.42 10.33 7.39
C LEU A 145 -15.50 11.29 8.15
N LYS A 146 -14.39 10.77 8.70
CA LYS A 146 -13.39 11.59 9.39
C LYS A 146 -12.74 12.62 8.47
N THR A 147 -12.51 12.26 7.21
CA THR A 147 -11.79 13.09 6.24
C THR A 147 -12.70 14.08 5.53
N ASN A 148 -13.92 13.66 5.20
CA ASN A 148 -14.94 14.43 4.52
C ASN A 148 -16.30 14.16 5.20
N PRO A 149 -16.72 15.02 6.16
CA PRO A 149 -18.01 14.87 6.84
C PRO A 149 -19.24 14.89 5.90
N SER A 150 -19.07 15.43 4.69
CA SER A 150 -20.09 15.50 3.63
C SER A 150 -20.00 14.37 2.60
N THR A 151 -19.18 13.33 2.83
CA THR A 151 -19.02 12.22 1.90
C THR A 151 -20.36 11.51 1.61
N ASP A 152 -20.62 11.23 0.34
CA ASP A 152 -21.82 10.53 -0.13
C ASP A 152 -21.64 9.01 -0.19
N TYR A 153 -20.45 8.51 0.15
CA TYR A 153 -20.05 7.10 0.09
C TYR A 153 -20.18 6.43 -1.29
N SER A 154 -20.29 7.20 -2.37
CA SER A 154 -20.39 6.67 -3.74
C SER A 154 -19.19 5.79 -4.11
N CYS A 155 -17.97 6.23 -3.78
CA CYS A 155 -16.75 5.46 -3.98
C CYS A 155 -16.72 4.15 -3.17
N LEU A 156 -17.33 4.14 -1.99
CA LEU A 156 -17.43 2.94 -1.15
C LEU A 156 -18.41 1.92 -1.74
N ASN A 157 -19.54 2.40 -2.25
CA ASN A 157 -20.51 1.54 -2.94
C ASN A 157 -19.90 0.93 -4.22
N ALA A 158 -19.13 1.72 -4.97
CA ALA A 158 -18.36 1.24 -6.12
C ALA A 158 -17.31 0.20 -5.71
N PHE A 159 -16.67 0.37 -4.55
CA PHE A 159 -15.72 -0.60 -4.01
C PHE A 159 -16.38 -1.92 -3.63
N GLY A 160 -17.52 -1.84 -2.93
CA GLY A 160 -18.31 -3.02 -2.58
C GLY A 160 -18.78 -3.82 -3.79
N SER A 161 -19.08 -3.15 -4.91
CA SER A 161 -19.60 -3.80 -6.13
C SER A 161 -18.55 -4.61 -6.90
N LEU A 162 -17.25 -4.39 -6.64
CA LEU A 162 -16.16 -5.22 -7.20
C LEU A 162 -16.25 -6.68 -6.74
N PHE A 163 -16.90 -6.93 -5.60
CA PHE A 163 -16.90 -8.22 -4.92
C PHE A 163 -18.25 -8.95 -5.00
N THR A 164 -18.99 -8.75 -6.10
CA THR A 164 -20.36 -9.27 -6.29
C THR A 164 -20.45 -10.77 -6.57
N LYS A 165 -19.36 -11.40 -7.00
CA LYS A 165 -19.26 -12.86 -7.14
C LYS A 165 -18.74 -13.46 -5.84
N ASP A 166 -19.28 -14.59 -5.42
CA ASP A 166 -18.69 -15.36 -4.32
C ASP A 166 -17.32 -15.91 -4.78
N ILE A 167 -16.27 -15.13 -4.53
CA ILE A 167 -14.88 -15.52 -4.76
C ILE A 167 -14.41 -16.24 -3.49
N PRO A 168 -14.04 -17.53 -3.55
CA PRO A 168 -13.43 -18.22 -2.43
C PRO A 168 -12.09 -17.58 -2.07
N ILE A 169 -11.85 -17.37 -0.78
CA ILE A 169 -10.61 -16.80 -0.26
C ILE A 169 -10.01 -17.77 0.76
N PRO A 170 -9.35 -18.85 0.31
CA PRO A 170 -8.61 -19.74 1.20
C PRO A 170 -7.42 -19.02 1.86
N ALA A 171 -6.88 -19.61 2.93
CA ALA A 171 -5.58 -19.16 3.44
C ALA A 171 -4.51 -19.33 2.35
N GLY A 172 -3.58 -18.36 2.29
CA GLY A 172 -2.59 -18.22 1.24
C GLY A 172 -3.00 -17.28 0.11
N THR A 173 -4.30 -16.94 -0.02
CA THR A 173 -4.74 -16.05 -1.09
C THR A 173 -4.08 -14.67 -0.97
N THR A 174 -3.54 -14.19 -2.09
CA THR A 174 -2.93 -12.88 -2.24
C THR A 174 -3.92 -11.89 -2.82
N VAL A 175 -4.06 -10.73 -2.17
CA VAL A 175 -4.89 -9.62 -2.64
C VAL A 175 -4.07 -8.34 -2.66
N ASP A 176 -3.94 -7.73 -3.83
CA ASP A 176 -3.20 -6.48 -4.00
C ASP A 176 -4.16 -5.31 -4.14
N PHE A 177 -3.93 -4.28 -3.34
CA PHE A 177 -4.57 -2.98 -3.47
C PHE A 177 -3.53 -1.95 -3.87
N ARG A 178 -3.63 -1.43 -5.09
CA ARG A 178 -2.63 -0.51 -5.65
C ARG A 178 -3.24 0.87 -5.86
N ARG A 179 -2.58 1.90 -5.31
CA ARG A 179 -2.83 3.29 -5.67
C ARG A 179 -1.98 3.63 -6.87
N THR A 180 -2.62 4.13 -7.92
CA THR A 180 -1.93 4.69 -9.09
C THR A 180 -1.68 6.19 -8.93
N ALA A 181 -0.73 6.73 -9.71
CA ALA A 181 -0.40 8.17 -9.71
C ALA A 181 -1.54 9.07 -10.24
N ASP A 182 -2.55 8.51 -10.89
CA ASP A 182 -3.75 9.22 -11.35
C ASP A 182 -4.96 9.04 -10.40
N GLY A 183 -4.74 8.45 -9.23
CA GLY A 183 -5.74 8.38 -8.15
C GLY A 183 -6.75 7.24 -8.27
N HIS A 184 -6.39 6.15 -8.95
CA HIS A 184 -7.17 4.91 -8.93
C HIS A 184 -6.74 4.00 -7.79
N LEU A 185 -7.71 3.32 -7.18
CA LEU A 185 -7.49 2.14 -6.36
C LEU A 185 -7.78 0.89 -7.21
N ILE A 186 -6.72 0.19 -7.61
CA ILE A 186 -6.81 -1.08 -8.35
C ILE A 186 -6.84 -2.23 -7.34
N THR A 187 -7.72 -3.19 -7.56
CA THR A 187 -7.79 -4.44 -6.79
C THR A 187 -7.42 -5.63 -7.68
N GLU A 188 -6.49 -6.46 -7.21
CA GLU A 188 -6.15 -7.74 -7.83
C GLU A 188 -6.24 -8.87 -6.83
N ILE A 189 -6.69 -10.05 -7.27
CA ILE A 189 -6.73 -11.27 -6.46
C ILE A 189 -5.99 -12.36 -7.23
N GLU A 190 -4.98 -12.98 -6.62
CA GLU A 190 -4.12 -13.96 -7.28
C GLU A 190 -3.53 -13.44 -8.61
N GLY A 191 -3.18 -12.14 -8.64
CA GLY A 191 -2.69 -11.46 -9.84
C GLY A 191 -3.74 -11.16 -10.92
N ASN A 192 -5.00 -11.56 -10.72
CA ASN A 192 -6.09 -11.25 -11.65
C ASN A 192 -6.72 -9.90 -11.32
N HIS A 193 -6.86 -9.04 -12.34
CA HIS A 193 -7.53 -7.74 -12.19
C HIS A 193 -9.02 -7.92 -11.86
N ILE A 194 -9.44 -7.37 -10.72
CA ILE A 194 -10.84 -7.41 -10.26
C ILE A 194 -11.56 -6.11 -10.61
N GLY A 195 -10.88 -4.98 -10.50
CA GLY A 195 -11.41 -3.68 -10.90
C GLY A 195 -10.53 -2.52 -10.49
N ALA A 196 -10.91 -1.33 -10.95
CA ALA A 196 -10.27 -0.06 -10.63
C ALA A 196 -11.33 0.99 -10.30
N ILE A 197 -11.08 1.77 -9.24
CA ILE A 197 -11.99 2.86 -8.83
C ILE A 197 -11.21 4.15 -8.77
N GLN A 198 -11.61 5.12 -9.59
CA GLN A 198 -11.03 6.45 -9.57
C GLN A 198 -11.61 7.25 -8.39
N SER A 199 -10.86 7.31 -7.29
CA SER A 199 -11.25 8.11 -6.12
C SER A 199 -10.06 8.32 -5.21
N LYS A 200 -9.59 9.57 -5.13
CA LYS A 200 -8.52 9.98 -4.20
C LYS A 200 -8.95 9.82 -2.74
N GLU A 201 -10.22 10.06 -2.44
CA GLU A 201 -10.77 9.86 -1.09
C GLU A 201 -10.72 8.39 -0.68
N LEU A 202 -11.09 7.48 -1.59
CA LEU A 202 -11.03 6.04 -1.34
C LEU A 202 -9.58 5.56 -1.17
N CYS A 203 -8.66 6.01 -2.04
CA CYS A 203 -7.24 5.72 -1.91
C CYS A 203 -6.73 6.17 -0.53
N ARG A 204 -6.97 7.45 -0.18
CA ARG A 204 -6.56 8.00 1.11
C ARG A 204 -7.14 7.18 2.27
N ALA A 205 -8.44 6.89 2.27
CA ALA A 205 -9.09 6.12 3.32
C ALA A 205 -8.53 4.69 3.44
N PHE A 206 -8.21 4.04 2.32
CA PHE A 206 -7.64 2.70 2.32
C PHE A 206 -6.23 2.67 2.91
N PHE A 207 -5.32 3.51 2.41
CA PHE A 207 -3.94 3.53 2.89
C PHE A 207 -3.82 4.08 4.32
N ASP A 208 -4.76 4.94 4.75
CA ASP A 208 -4.89 5.41 6.14
C ASP A 208 -5.18 4.25 7.12
N MET A 209 -5.65 3.09 6.64
CA MET A 209 -5.72 1.88 7.46
C MET A 209 -4.36 1.36 7.93
N TYR A 210 -3.28 1.65 7.21
CA TYR A 210 -1.96 1.08 7.47
C TYR A 210 -0.97 2.10 8.02
N ILE A 211 -1.05 3.35 7.55
CA ILE A 211 -0.11 4.42 7.94
C ILE A 211 -0.80 5.63 8.59
N GLY A 212 -2.12 5.58 8.78
CA GLY A 212 -2.91 6.64 9.39
C GLY A 212 -2.81 6.69 10.91
N ASP A 213 -3.74 7.42 11.55
CA ASP A 213 -3.72 7.66 13.00
C ASP A 213 -4.04 6.41 13.85
N VAL A 214 -4.83 5.49 13.29
CA VAL A 214 -5.22 4.24 13.94
C VAL A 214 -4.87 3.08 12.99
N PRO A 215 -3.58 2.79 12.77
CA PRO A 215 -3.13 1.79 11.82
C PRO A 215 -3.51 0.37 12.27
N VAL A 216 -3.49 -0.57 11.33
CA VAL A 216 -3.63 -2.01 11.63
C VAL A 216 -2.54 -2.50 12.59
N SER A 217 -1.32 -1.96 12.47
CA SER A 217 -0.17 -2.26 13.33
C SER A 217 0.68 -1.01 13.49
N GLU A 218 0.84 -0.53 14.73
CA GLU A 218 1.71 0.62 15.04
C GLU A 218 3.17 0.34 14.69
N GLN A 219 3.65 -0.87 15.01
CA GLN A 219 5.02 -1.26 14.69
C GLN A 219 5.26 -1.24 13.18
N ALA A 220 4.32 -1.78 12.40
CA ALA A 220 4.44 -1.77 10.93
C ALA A 220 4.43 -0.34 10.39
N LYS A 221 3.59 0.55 10.93
CA LYS A 221 3.56 1.96 10.56
C LYS A 221 4.93 2.63 10.81
N GLU A 222 5.53 2.40 11.97
CA GLU A 222 6.86 2.96 12.28
C GLU A 222 7.94 2.46 11.31
N ASP A 223 7.94 1.15 11.01
CA ASP A 223 8.92 0.57 10.09
C ASP A 223 8.73 1.10 8.67
N ILE A 224 7.47 1.22 8.23
CA ILE A 224 7.11 1.87 6.95
C ILE A 224 7.64 3.30 6.93
N GLY A 225 7.37 4.10 7.97
CA GLY A 225 7.81 5.48 8.05
C GLY A 225 9.33 5.63 7.95
N LYS A 226 10.09 4.81 8.69
CA LYS A 226 11.57 4.80 8.66
C LYS A 226 12.10 4.46 7.28
N ASN A 227 11.56 3.41 6.66
CA ASN A 227 12.04 2.94 5.37
C ASN A 227 11.70 3.92 4.24
N VAL A 228 10.49 4.49 4.26
CA VAL A 228 10.09 5.54 3.30
C VAL A 228 10.95 6.80 3.46
N ALA A 229 11.20 7.26 4.69
CA ALA A 229 12.10 8.38 4.95
C ALA A 229 13.53 8.10 4.48
N SER A 230 14.02 6.85 4.64
CA SER A 230 15.33 6.44 4.12
C SER A 230 15.42 6.47 2.60
N ILE A 231 14.33 6.13 1.89
CA ILE A 231 14.24 6.26 0.43
C ILE A 231 14.23 7.74 0.04
N ILE A 232 13.41 8.56 0.70
CA ILE A 232 13.26 9.99 0.40
C ILE A 232 14.58 10.76 0.56
N ARG A 233 15.42 10.39 1.53
CA ARG A 233 16.74 11.00 1.73
C ARG A 233 17.73 10.75 0.59
N LYS A 234 17.44 9.80 -0.30
CA LYS A 234 18.25 9.48 -1.49
C LYS A 234 17.74 10.17 -2.74
N CYS A 235 16.62 10.86 -2.63
CA CYS A 235 16.26 11.95 -3.54
C CYS A 235 17.16 13.16 -3.21
#